data_AF-A0A9C7Z688-F1
#
_entry.id   AF-A0A9C7Z688-F1
#
_cell.length_a   1.000
_cell.length_b   1.000
_cell.length_c   1.000
_cell.angle_alpha   90.00
_cell.angle_beta   90.00
_cell.angle_gamma   90.00
#
_symmetry.space_group_name_H-M   'P 1'
#
loop_
_entity.id
_entity.type
_entity.pdbx_description
1 polymer ?
#
loop_
_entity_poly.entity_id
_entity_poly.type
_entity_poly.pdbx_seq_one_letter_code
_entity_poly.pdbx_strand_id
1 'polypeptide(L)'
;MKQPEVSSIVAKLAHDAPPEERVGCMVLLAAARISEEGSRAMQRNLVASLRYWFSYAGTKSSSADLKELLTESKWRDMDLLTCMGLYLSWPEAMHSVGASGDDYTALKRLKDALRSRYSKEWQKTFGSPAPSNFAHGR
;
A
#
# COMPACT_ATOMS: atom_id res chain seq x y z
N MET A 1 28.90 -9.66 -11.50
CA MET A 1 28.40 -8.78 -10.44
C MET A 1 27.21 -9.42 -9.79
N LYS A 2 27.25 -9.72 -8.47
CA LYS A 2 26.04 -10.12 -7.74
C LYS A 2 25.21 -8.85 -7.51
N GLN A 3 23.96 -8.83 -7.97
CA GLN A 3 23.07 -7.70 -7.70
C GLN A 3 22.99 -7.50 -6.18
N PRO A 4 23.07 -6.26 -5.67
CA PRO A 4 22.83 -6.00 -4.27
C PRO A 4 21.42 -6.48 -3.93
N GLU A 5 21.29 -7.31 -2.90
CA GLU A 5 19.97 -7.72 -2.40
C GLU A 5 19.16 -6.45 -2.09
N VAL A 6 17.91 -6.36 -2.57
CA VAL A 6 17.02 -5.20 -2.40
C VAL A 6 16.98 -4.73 -0.94
N SER A 7 17.06 -5.65 0.02
CA SER A 7 17.17 -5.33 1.45
C SER A 7 18.39 -4.49 1.81
N SER A 8 19.55 -4.71 1.20
CA SER A 8 20.76 -3.92 1.45
C SER A 8 20.62 -2.47 0.99
N ILE A 9 19.96 -2.24 -0.15
CA ILE A 9 19.74 -0.91 -0.70
C ILE A 9 18.73 -0.17 0.17
N VAL A 10 17.59 -0.81 0.46
CA VAL A 10 16.53 -0.18 1.25
C VAL A 10 16.96 0.06 2.70
N ALA A 11 17.78 -0.83 3.28
CA ALA A 11 18.35 -0.61 4.61
C ALA A 11 19.25 0.62 4.65
N LYS A 12 20.09 0.83 3.62
CA LYS A 12 20.93 2.04 3.52
C LYS A 12 20.08 3.30 3.38
N LEU A 13 19.14 3.29 2.43
CA LEU A 13 18.22 4.41 2.22
C LEU A 13 17.44 4.76 3.48
N ALA A 14 16.97 3.76 4.23
CA ALA A 14 16.20 3.97 5.45
C ALA A 14 17.05 4.46 6.64
N HIS A 15 18.35 4.14 6.69
CA HIS A 15 19.26 4.72 7.69
C HIS A 15 19.51 6.20 7.41
N ASP A 16 19.72 6.55 6.15
CA ASP A 16 20.01 7.91 5.71
C ASP A 16 18.76 8.81 5.70
N ALA A 17 17.56 8.23 5.68
CA ALA A 17 16.30 8.95 5.65
C ALA A 17 15.93 9.61 7.01
N PRO A 18 15.21 10.75 6.99
CA PRO A 18 14.58 11.33 8.18
C PRO A 18 13.67 10.33 8.90
N PRO A 19 13.54 10.40 10.25
CA PRO A 19 12.75 9.43 11.04
C PRO A 19 11.34 9.16 10.52
N GLU A 20 10.70 10.17 9.92
CA GLU A 20 9.34 10.11 9.39
C GLU A 20 9.26 9.22 8.13
N GLU A 21 10.32 9.22 7.31
CA GLU A 21 10.39 8.49 6.05
C GLU A 21 10.83 7.03 6.22
N ARG A 22 11.57 6.72 7.30
CA ARG A 22 12.04 5.36 7.61
C ARG A 22 10.91 4.34 7.67
N VAL A 23 9.77 4.74 8.23
CA VAL A 23 8.58 3.90 8.30
C VAL A 23 8.09 3.56 6.90
N GLY A 24 8.01 4.56 6.01
CA GLY A 24 7.62 4.36 4.61
C GLY A 24 8.56 3.38 3.90
N CYS A 25 9.87 3.55 4.04
CA CYS A 25 10.86 2.63 3.47
C CYS A 25 10.67 1.18 3.96
N MET A 26 10.44 0.99 5.27
CA MET A 26 10.27 -0.35 5.84
C MET A 26 8.95 -1.00 5.44
N VAL A 27 7.88 -0.23 5.27
CA VAL A 27 6.60 -0.74 4.75
C VAL A 27 6.75 -1.17 3.29
N LEU A 28 7.43 -0.37 2.48
CA LEU A 28 7.71 -0.72 1.07
C LEU A 28 8.56 -1.99 0.97
N LEU A 29 9.58 -2.13 1.83
CA LEU A 29 10.38 -3.35 1.88
C LEU A 29 9.54 -4.57 2.30
N ALA A 30 8.67 -4.42 3.30
CA ALA A 30 7.78 -5.48 3.73
C ALA A 30 6.79 -5.90 2.62
N ALA A 31 6.24 -4.94 1.87
CA ALA A 31 5.39 -5.21 0.71
C ALA A 31 6.18 -5.92 -0.40
N ALA A 32 7.40 -5.47 -0.71
CA ALA A 32 8.28 -6.12 -1.69
C ALA A 32 8.56 -7.59 -1.31
N ARG A 33 8.86 -7.87 -0.03
CA ARG A 33 9.05 -9.23 0.47
C ARG A 33 7.81 -10.11 0.29
N ILE A 34 6.61 -9.57 0.53
CA ILE A 34 5.36 -10.30 0.28
C ILE A 34 5.14 -10.53 -1.22
N SER A 35 5.48 -9.57 -2.07
CA SER A 35 5.39 -9.72 -3.52
C SER A 35 6.32 -10.81 -4.05
N GLU A 36 7.50 -10.98 -3.46
CA GLU A 36 8.50 -11.96 -3.88
C GLU A 36 8.28 -13.36 -3.27
N GLU A 37 8.05 -13.44 -1.96
CA GLU A 37 8.05 -14.69 -1.19
C GLU A 37 6.63 -15.18 -0.83
N GLY A 38 5.61 -14.33 -0.98
CA GLY A 38 4.24 -14.66 -0.61
C GLY A 38 3.61 -15.72 -1.50
N SER A 39 2.58 -16.41 -1.00
CA SER A 39 1.75 -17.26 -1.86
C SER A 39 1.07 -16.43 -2.96
N ARG A 40 0.68 -17.05 -4.08
CA ARG A 40 -0.06 -16.34 -5.15
C ARG A 40 -1.31 -15.61 -4.63
N ALA A 41 -2.00 -16.19 -3.66
CA ALA A 41 -3.15 -15.55 -3.03
C ALA A 41 -2.74 -14.31 -2.23
N MET A 42 -1.63 -14.37 -1.49
CA MET A 42 -1.12 -13.23 -0.72
C MET A 42 -0.62 -12.10 -1.63
N GLN A 43 0.09 -12.44 -2.71
CA GLN A 43 0.54 -11.48 -3.72
C GLN A 43 -0.66 -10.77 -4.37
N ARG A 44 -1.69 -11.52 -4.75
CA ARG A 44 -2.93 -10.96 -5.29
C ARG A 44 -3.61 -10.02 -4.29
N ASN A 45 -3.72 -10.43 -3.03
CA ASN A 45 -4.32 -9.62 -1.98
C ASN A 45 -3.49 -8.35 -1.72
N LEU A 46 -2.16 -8.42 -1.81
CA LEU A 46 -1.28 -7.25 -1.74
C LEU A 46 -1.61 -6.24 -2.84
N VAL A 47 -1.74 -6.69 -4.09
CA VAL A 47 -2.13 -5.81 -5.20
C VAL A 47 -3.50 -5.17 -4.96
N ALA A 48 -4.50 -5.94 -4.52
CA ALA A 48 -5.82 -5.41 -4.18
C ALA A 48 -5.75 -4.38 -3.06
N SER A 49 -5.03 -4.66 -1.97
CA SER A 49 -4.90 -3.73 -0.86
C SER A 49 -4.13 -2.47 -1.20
N LEU A 50 -3.10 -2.54 -2.04
CA LEU A 50 -2.41 -1.35 -2.54
C LEU A 50 -3.37 -0.48 -3.36
N ARG A 51 -4.15 -1.09 -4.28
CA ARG A 51 -5.18 -0.36 -5.03
C ARG A 51 -6.22 0.28 -4.11
N TYR A 52 -6.70 -0.47 -3.11
CA TYR A 52 -7.63 0.00 -2.09
C TYR A 52 -7.08 1.16 -1.26
N TRP A 53 -5.84 1.09 -0.76
CA TRP A 53 -5.27 2.14 0.09
C TRP A 53 -4.87 3.38 -0.69
N PHE A 54 -4.26 3.20 -1.87
CA PHE A 54 -3.78 4.31 -2.67
C PHE A 54 -4.87 4.95 -3.54
N SER A 55 -6.04 4.33 -3.72
CA SER A 55 -7.18 5.00 -4.35
C SER A 55 -7.74 6.18 -3.54
N TYR A 56 -7.36 6.29 -2.26
CA TYR A 56 -7.70 7.42 -1.37
C TYR A 56 -6.55 8.43 -1.20
N ALA A 57 -5.37 8.14 -1.76
CA ALA A 57 -4.19 8.99 -1.57
C ALA A 57 -4.22 10.16 -2.56
N GLY A 58 -4.43 11.38 -2.05
CA GLY A 58 -4.33 12.62 -2.83
C GLY A 58 -5.62 13.44 -2.94
N THR A 59 -6.78 12.91 -2.54
CA THR A 59 -8.06 13.62 -2.68
C THR A 59 -8.80 13.73 -1.35
N LYS A 60 -8.65 14.87 -0.66
CA LYS A 60 -9.68 15.39 0.27
C LYS A 60 -10.87 15.93 -0.55
N SER A 61 -11.46 15.10 -1.38
CA SER A 61 -12.64 15.46 -2.18
C SER A 61 -13.80 14.66 -1.61
N SER A 62 -14.79 15.34 -1.06
CA SER A 62 -16.02 14.73 -0.58
C SER A 62 -16.76 14.09 -1.76
N SER A 63 -17.70 13.17 -1.51
CA SER A 63 -18.53 12.60 -2.60
C SER A 63 -19.33 13.67 -3.37
N ALA A 64 -19.51 14.87 -2.81
CA ALA A 64 -20.15 16.01 -3.46
C ALA A 64 -19.20 16.68 -4.48
N ASP A 65 -17.93 16.84 -4.12
CA ASP A 65 -16.91 17.44 -5.00
C ASP A 65 -16.65 16.55 -6.23
N LEU A 66 -16.75 15.23 -6.06
CA LEU A 66 -16.64 14.25 -7.14
C LEU A 66 -17.83 14.31 -8.11
N LYS A 67 -19.05 14.55 -7.59
CA LYS A 67 -20.24 14.80 -8.43
C LYS A 67 -20.13 16.10 -9.22
N GLU A 68 -19.50 17.12 -8.65
CA GLU A 68 -19.26 18.39 -9.34
C GLU A 68 -18.20 18.25 -10.45
N LEU A 69 -17.14 17.48 -10.21
CA LEU A 69 -16.09 17.18 -11.20
C LEU A 69 -16.60 16.36 -12.40
N LEU A 70 -17.62 15.53 -12.21
CA LEU A 70 -18.25 14.70 -13.26
C LEU A 70 -19.29 15.45 -14.11
N THR A 71 -19.46 16.76 -13.93
CA THR A 71 -20.31 17.56 -14.81
C THR A 71 -19.68 17.73 -16.20
N GLU A 72 -20.52 17.82 -17.24
CA GLU A 72 -20.16 17.71 -18.67
C GLU A 72 -19.17 18.76 -19.22
N SER A 73 -18.54 19.58 -18.38
CA SER A 73 -17.54 20.57 -18.82
C SER A 73 -16.12 20.28 -18.35
N LYS A 74 -15.91 19.48 -17.28
CA LYS A 74 -14.57 19.31 -16.67
C LYS A 74 -13.87 17.98 -16.99
N TRP A 75 -14.63 16.96 -17.35
CA TRP A 75 -14.15 15.64 -17.80
C TRP A 75 -13.24 15.61 -19.04
N ARG A 76 -13.38 16.57 -19.98
CA ARG A 76 -12.59 16.57 -21.22
C ARG A 76 -11.10 16.83 -21.00
N ASP A 77 -10.78 17.54 -19.91
CA ASP A 77 -9.42 17.93 -19.56
C ASP A 77 -8.86 17.12 -18.37
N MET A 78 -9.62 16.16 -17.84
CA MET A 78 -9.18 15.28 -16.76
C MET A 78 -8.37 14.10 -17.32
N ASP A 79 -7.14 13.94 -16.83
CA ASP A 79 -6.35 12.75 -17.13
C ASP A 79 -6.89 11.51 -16.39
N LEU A 80 -6.58 10.32 -16.93
CA LEU A 80 -7.03 9.04 -16.38
C LEU A 80 -6.60 8.88 -14.91
N LEU A 81 -5.47 9.47 -14.52
CA LEU A 81 -4.91 9.42 -13.16
C LEU A 81 -5.71 10.27 -12.17
N THR A 82 -6.24 11.42 -12.59
CA THR A 82 -7.11 12.32 -11.83
C THR A 82 -8.51 11.74 -11.68
N CYS A 83 -9.02 11.07 -12.72
CA CYS A 83 -10.20 10.20 -12.62
C CYS A 83 -9.96 8.99 -11.70
N MET A 84 -8.71 8.54 -11.58
CA MET A 84 -8.32 7.38 -10.78
C MET A 84 -8.12 7.66 -9.27
N GLY A 85 -8.54 8.81 -8.75
CA GLY A 85 -8.95 8.92 -7.35
C GLY A 85 -10.18 8.04 -7.11
N LEU A 86 -10.02 6.71 -7.19
CA LEU A 86 -11.10 5.76 -7.46
C LEU A 86 -11.99 5.48 -6.26
N TYR A 87 -11.63 5.94 -5.05
CA TYR A 87 -12.35 5.60 -3.81
C TYR A 87 -12.77 4.12 -3.77
N LEU A 88 -11.90 3.22 -4.24
CA LEU A 88 -12.28 1.83 -4.44
C LEU A 88 -12.73 1.28 -3.10
N SER A 89 -13.94 0.75 -3.08
CA SER A 89 -14.34 -0.16 -2.02
C SER A 89 -13.46 -1.41 -2.07
N TRP A 90 -13.33 -2.09 -0.93
CA TRP A 90 -12.62 -3.36 -0.88
C TRP A 90 -13.13 -4.38 -1.92
N PRO A 91 -14.46 -4.54 -2.13
CA PRO A 91 -14.98 -5.38 -3.20
C PRO A 91 -14.46 -5.02 -4.59
N GLU A 92 -14.46 -3.75 -4.97
CA GLU A 92 -13.98 -3.31 -6.29
C GLU A 92 -12.49 -3.58 -6.46
N ALA A 93 -11.70 -3.34 -5.42
CA ALA A 93 -10.28 -3.65 -5.40
C ALA A 93 -10.02 -5.16 -5.57
N MET A 94 -10.82 -6.01 -4.94
CA MET A 94 -10.72 -7.47 -5.08
C MET A 94 -11.17 -7.97 -6.45
N HIS A 95 -12.23 -7.40 -7.01
CA HIS A 95 -12.67 -7.71 -8.37
C HIS A 95 -11.61 -7.35 -9.41
N SER A 96 -10.89 -6.24 -9.22
CA SER A 96 -9.81 -5.81 -10.11
C SER A 96 -8.64 -6.80 -10.21
N VAL A 97 -8.56 -7.76 -9.28
CA VAL A 97 -7.54 -8.82 -9.26
C VAL A 97 -8.14 -10.23 -9.45
N GLY A 98 -9.41 -10.31 -9.87
CA GLY A 98 -10.11 -11.58 -10.13
C GLY A 98 -10.44 -12.38 -8.87
N ALA A 99 -10.64 -11.70 -7.73
CA ALA A 99 -11.02 -12.32 -6.46
C ALA A 99 -12.43 -11.92 -6.02
N SER A 100 -12.99 -12.66 -5.05
CA SER A 100 -14.29 -12.33 -4.46
C SER A 100 -14.19 -11.06 -3.60
N GLY A 101 -15.12 -10.13 -3.80
CA GLY A 101 -15.20 -8.88 -3.05
C GLY A 101 -15.62 -9.05 -1.58
N ASP A 102 -16.25 -10.18 -1.24
CA ASP A 102 -16.80 -10.42 0.10
C ASP A 102 -15.74 -10.89 1.11
N ASP A 103 -14.52 -11.21 0.67
CA ASP A 103 -13.46 -11.70 1.55
C ASP A 103 -12.72 -10.56 2.25
N TYR A 104 -13.36 -9.94 3.23
CA TYR A 104 -12.70 -8.96 4.11
C TYR A 104 -11.63 -9.59 5.02
N THR A 105 -11.62 -10.92 5.16
CA THR A 105 -10.59 -11.62 5.94
C THR A 105 -9.25 -11.60 5.22
N ALA A 106 -9.24 -11.54 3.89
CA ALA A 106 -8.04 -11.36 3.08
C ALA A 106 -7.32 -10.04 3.40
N LEU A 107 -8.06 -8.92 3.53
CA LEU A 107 -7.49 -7.63 3.93
C LEU A 107 -6.85 -7.71 5.32
N LYS A 108 -7.54 -8.34 6.27
CA LYS A 108 -7.01 -8.53 7.64
C LYS A 108 -5.72 -9.36 7.63
N ARG A 109 -5.72 -10.52 6.95
CA ARG A 109 -4.55 -11.39 6.83
C ARG A 109 -3.35 -10.66 6.21
N LEU A 110 -3.59 -9.83 5.19
CA LEU A 110 -2.52 -9.03 4.60
C LEU A 110 -2.01 -7.95 5.58
N LYS A 111 -2.89 -7.21 6.26
CA LYS A 111 -2.48 -6.23 7.29
C LYS A 111 -1.60 -6.89 8.36
N ASP A 112 -1.98 -8.08 8.82
CA ASP A 112 -1.21 -8.86 9.81
C ASP A 112 0.14 -9.32 9.24
N ALA A 113 0.17 -9.81 7.99
CA ALA A 113 1.39 -10.21 7.31
C ALA A 113 2.36 -9.03 7.10
N LEU A 114 1.85 -7.88 6.66
CA LEU A 114 2.62 -6.65 6.50
C LEU A 114 3.19 -6.18 7.83
N ARG A 115 2.38 -6.17 8.91
CA ARG A 115 2.86 -5.82 10.24
C ARG A 115 3.98 -6.75 10.70
N SER A 116 3.81 -8.06 10.52
CA SER A 116 4.83 -9.04 10.88
C SER A 116 6.14 -8.82 10.10
N ARG A 117 6.05 -8.59 8.79
CA ARG A 117 7.22 -8.34 7.94
C ARG A 117 7.88 -6.99 8.25
N TYR A 118 7.09 -5.94 8.42
CA TYR A 118 7.56 -4.62 8.84
C TYR A 118 8.37 -4.69 10.14
N SER A 119 7.84 -5.34 11.17
CA SER A 119 8.54 -5.46 12.45
C SER A 119 9.87 -6.23 12.32
N LYS A 120 9.89 -7.29 11.49
CA LYS A 120 11.11 -8.07 11.22
C LYS A 120 12.16 -7.26 10.47
N GLU A 121 11.77 -6.57 9.39
CA GLU A 121 12.70 -5.76 8.60
C GLU A 121 13.21 -4.55 9.40
N TRP A 122 12.36 -3.93 10.21
CA TRP A 122 12.76 -2.85 11.11
C TRP A 122 13.81 -3.33 12.12
N GLN A 123 13.53 -4.43 12.84
CA GLN A 123 14.46 -5.00 13.82
C GLN A 123 15.79 -5.40 13.16
N LYS A 124 15.75 -5.97 11.95
CA LYS A 124 16.93 -6.34 11.18
C LYS A 124 17.76 -5.11 10.76
N THR A 125 17.09 -4.02 10.37
CA THR A 125 17.73 -2.82 9.84
C THR A 125 18.30 -1.93 10.95
N PHE A 126 17.53 -1.70 12.01
CA PHE A 126 17.85 -0.72 13.06
C PHE A 126 18.28 -1.33 14.38
N GLY A 127 18.17 -2.65 14.56
CA GLY A 127 18.51 -3.33 15.82
C GLY A 127 17.56 -3.01 16.99
N SER A 128 16.46 -2.29 16.75
CA SER A 128 15.51 -1.86 17.76
C SER A 128 14.08 -2.31 17.41
N PRO A 129 13.15 -2.33 18.38
CA PRO A 129 11.75 -2.61 18.11
C PRO A 129 11.13 -1.54 17.19
N ALA A 130 10.21 -1.97 16.33
CA ALA A 130 9.47 -1.05 15.47
C ALA A 130 8.56 -0.10 16.27
N PRO A 131 8.39 1.17 15.84
CA PRO A 131 7.44 2.10 16.43
C PRO A 131 6.03 1.51 16.47
N SER A 132 5.32 1.68 17.59
CA SER A 132 3.96 1.16 17.83
C SER A 132 2.87 1.83 17.00
N ASN A 133 3.20 2.94 16.32
CA ASN A 133 2.30 3.81 15.56
C ASN A 133 1.59 3.09 14.38
N PHE A 134 2.00 1.87 14.04
CA PHE A 134 1.40 1.06 12.96
C PHE A 134 0.00 0.50 13.28
N ALA A 135 -0.54 0.76 14.48
CA ALA A 135 -1.83 0.21 14.91
C ALA A 135 -3.06 1.02 14.46
N HIS A 136 -2.91 2.26 13.97
CA HIS A 136 -4.03 3.21 13.83
C HIS A 136 -4.24 3.73 12.39
N GLY A 137 -3.94 2.91 11.38
CA GLY A 137 -4.38 3.17 10.01
C GLY A 137 -5.81 2.65 9.79
N ARG A 138 -6.75 3.56 9.58
CA ARG A 138 -8.17 3.28 9.26
C ARG A 138 -8.31 2.21 8.17
#